data_AF-Q5C1W4-F1
#
_entry.id   AF-Q5C1W4-F1
#
_cell.length_a   1.000
_cell.length_b   1.000
_cell.length_c   1.000
_cell.angle_alpha   90.00
_cell.angle_beta   90.00
_cell.angle_gamma   90.00
#
_symmetry.space_group_name_H-M   'P 1'
#
loop_
_entity.id
_entity.type
_entity.pdbx_description
1 polymer ?
#
loop_
_entity_poly.entity_id
_entity_poly.type
_entity_poly.pdbx_seq_one_letter_code
_entity_poly.pdbx_strand_id
1 'polypeptide(L)'
;LHSRLDYETGEPIYDDQYKNLQMDCIGLYVIQLVQMIHSGLQIVYTKDEVAFVQNLVFYLERAYRIPDYGMWERGTKQNRNITELHASSICMAKAALESVAGFNIYGREGGHSSILFMDADAHSRNRIIMTNLLPRESASKGTDASLIPALCWPAYGTRSTSTRLPALERCTERLKGVYGFRRFTRDGYATVLDTNSDYQPGELMKFVGIESEWPMFFAYMIIE
;
A
#
# COMPACT_ATOMS: atom_id res chain seq x y z
N LEU A 1 -4.73 6.83 14.85
CA LEU A 1 -3.38 6.27 14.65
C LEU A 1 -2.55 7.36 13.96
N HIS A 2 -1.40 7.73 14.50
CA HIS A 2 -0.47 8.60 13.79
C HIS A 2 0.35 7.74 12.84
N SER A 3 0.55 8.18 11.60
CA SER A 3 1.26 7.42 10.56
C SER A 3 2.78 7.55 10.64
N ARG A 4 3.28 8.58 11.33
CA ARG A 4 4.71 8.77 11.62
C ARG A 4 4.98 8.83 13.10
N LEU A 5 5.93 8.03 13.54
CA LEU A 5 6.40 7.97 14.92
C LEU A 5 7.91 8.18 14.91
N ASP A 6 8.41 8.87 15.92
CA ASP A 6 9.84 8.97 16.16
C ASP A 6 10.40 7.60 16.55
N TYR A 7 11.53 7.21 15.97
CA TYR A 7 12.03 5.84 16.12
C TYR A 7 12.64 5.58 17.51
N GLU A 8 13.13 6.61 18.20
CA GLU A 8 13.75 6.49 19.51
C GLU A 8 12.70 6.50 20.62
N THR A 9 11.72 7.39 20.49
CA THR A 9 10.73 7.67 21.54
C THR A 9 9.39 6.97 21.31
N GLY A 10 9.06 6.62 20.07
CA GLY A 10 7.75 6.13 19.67
C GLY A 10 6.66 7.20 19.70
N GLU A 11 7.00 8.47 19.89
CA GLU A 11 6.04 9.58 19.95
C GLU A 11 5.58 10.03 18.55
N PRO A 12 4.33 10.52 18.42
CA PRO A 12 3.85 11.08 17.16
C PRO A 12 4.68 12.27 16.65
N ILE A 13 5.09 12.21 15.38
CA ILE A 13 5.75 13.36 14.72
C ILE A 13 4.69 14.24 14.06
N TYR A 14 4.34 15.35 14.71
CA TYR A 14 3.36 16.31 14.19
C TYR A 14 3.92 17.14 13.04
N ASP A 15 3.23 17.09 11.90
CA ASP A 15 3.53 17.87 10.70
C ASP A 15 2.24 18.06 9.92
N ASP A 16 1.76 19.31 9.90
CA ASP A 16 0.49 19.67 9.27
C ASP A 16 0.52 19.51 7.75
N GLN A 17 1.70 19.37 7.14
CA GLN A 17 1.86 19.15 5.70
C GLN A 17 1.89 17.66 5.34
N TYR A 18 1.95 16.77 6.33
CA TYR A 18 2.04 15.35 6.08
C TYR A 18 0.74 14.75 5.55
N LYS A 19 0.87 14.01 4.45
CA LYS A 19 -0.23 13.41 3.71
C LYS A 19 -0.62 12.05 4.30
N ASN A 20 -1.28 12.10 5.45
CA ASN A 20 -1.56 10.92 6.28
C ASN A 20 -2.55 9.89 5.73
N LEU A 21 -3.35 10.24 4.72
CA LEU A 21 -4.33 9.33 4.13
C LEU A 21 -3.63 8.32 3.20
N GLN A 22 -3.28 7.17 3.76
CA GLN A 22 -2.55 6.08 3.11
C GLN A 22 -3.17 4.73 3.48
N MET A 23 -3.98 4.16 2.57
CA MET A 23 -4.72 2.92 2.84
C MET A 23 -3.79 1.70 2.87
N ASP A 24 -2.72 1.73 2.08
CA ASP A 24 -1.68 0.72 2.02
C ASP A 24 -0.97 0.52 3.36
N CYS A 25 -0.63 1.61 4.07
CA CYS A 25 0.01 1.52 5.39
C CYS A 25 -0.85 0.76 6.41
N ILE A 26 -2.16 1.05 6.44
CA ILE A 26 -3.10 0.36 7.35
C ILE A 26 -3.30 -1.10 6.91
N GLY A 27 -3.38 -1.35 5.60
CA GLY A 27 -3.43 -2.70 5.05
C GLY A 27 -2.23 -3.53 5.47
N LEU A 28 -1.02 -2.98 5.31
CA LEU A 28 0.23 -3.62 5.70
C LEU A 28 0.29 -3.88 7.21
N TYR A 29 -0.12 -2.92 8.04
CA TYR A 29 -0.19 -3.09 9.50
C TYR A 29 -1.08 -4.29 9.87
N VAL A 30 -2.27 -4.40 9.28
CA VAL A 30 -3.20 -5.49 9.57
C VAL A 30 -2.63 -6.84 9.09
N ILE A 31 -2.06 -6.90 7.88
CA ILE A 31 -1.42 -8.12 7.34
C ILE A 31 -0.32 -8.60 8.29
N GLN A 32 0.58 -7.70 8.69
CA GLN A 32 1.70 -8.03 9.55
C GLN A 32 1.23 -8.45 10.95
N LEU A 33 0.23 -7.77 11.51
CA LEU A 33 -0.36 -8.13 12.81
C LEU A 33 -0.93 -9.55 12.79
N VAL A 34 -1.74 -9.87 11.77
CA VAL A 34 -2.31 -11.21 11.58
C VAL A 34 -1.20 -12.25 11.42
N GLN A 35 -0.19 -11.98 10.60
CA GLN A 35 0.93 -12.90 10.38
C GLN A 35 1.72 -13.18 11.67
N MET A 36 2.00 -12.13 12.47
CA MET A 36 2.70 -12.27 13.76
C MET A 36 1.90 -13.10 14.76
N ILE A 37 0.60 -12.83 14.89
CA ILE A 37 -0.29 -13.60 15.79
C ILE A 37 -0.43 -15.04 15.31
N HIS A 38 -0.55 -15.26 14.00
CA HIS A 38 -0.59 -16.60 13.42
C HIS A 38 0.71 -17.38 13.68
N SER A 39 1.84 -16.67 13.74
CA SER A 39 3.15 -17.24 14.09
C SER A 39 3.32 -17.54 15.58
N GLY A 40 2.32 -17.22 16.41
CA GLY A 40 2.28 -17.53 17.84
C GLY A 40 2.62 -16.36 18.77
N LEU A 41 2.81 -15.15 18.24
CA LEU A 41 3.03 -13.96 19.07
C LEU A 41 1.71 -13.47 19.66
N GLN A 42 1.68 -13.25 20.97
CA GLN A 42 0.56 -12.57 21.62
C GLN A 42 0.85 -11.07 21.60
N ILE A 43 0.00 -10.31 20.90
CA ILE A 43 0.16 -8.85 20.72
C ILE A 43 -1.05 -8.08 21.24
N VAL A 44 -2.24 -8.66 21.11
CA VAL A 44 -3.52 -8.08 21.53
C VAL A 44 -3.97 -8.78 22.80
N TYR A 45 -4.37 -8.01 23.81
CA TYR A 45 -4.66 -8.51 25.16
C TYR A 45 -6.04 -8.08 25.68
N THR A 46 -6.57 -6.98 25.16
CA THR A 46 -7.80 -6.36 25.67
C THR A 46 -8.89 -6.28 24.61
N LYS A 47 -10.15 -6.26 25.05
CA LYS A 47 -11.30 -6.11 24.14
C LYS A 47 -11.29 -4.77 23.39
N ASP A 48 -10.72 -3.73 23.99
CA ASP A 48 -10.60 -2.42 23.36
C ASP A 48 -9.62 -2.46 22.18
N GLU A 49 -8.52 -3.20 22.30
CA GLU A 49 -7.60 -3.45 21.19
C GLU A 49 -8.24 -4.30 20.08
N VAL A 50 -9.04 -5.30 20.44
CA VAL A 50 -9.84 -6.07 19.45
C VAL A 50 -10.76 -5.12 18.67
N ALA A 51 -11.52 -4.28 19.38
CA ALA A 51 -12.42 -3.32 18.76
C ALA A 51 -11.66 -2.30 17.90
N PHE A 52 -10.47 -1.87 18.33
CA PHE A 52 -9.60 -1.00 17.56
C PHE A 52 -9.20 -1.63 16.23
N VAL A 53 -8.72 -2.89 16.22
CA VAL A 53 -8.34 -3.58 14.98
C VAL A 53 -9.55 -3.84 14.09
N GLN A 54 -10.71 -4.19 14.67
CA GLN A 54 -11.95 -4.34 13.92
C GLN A 54 -12.36 -3.02 13.22
N ASN A 55 -12.15 -1.86 13.86
CA ASN A 55 -12.38 -0.57 13.22
C ASN A 55 -11.42 -0.31 12.03
N LEU A 56 -10.17 -0.78 12.10
CA LEU A 56 -9.26 -0.73 10.95
C LEU A 56 -9.77 -1.59 9.80
N VAL A 57 -10.33 -2.77 10.09
CA VAL A 57 -10.95 -3.62 9.06
C VAL A 57 -12.10 -2.88 8.36
N PHE A 58 -13.02 -2.27 9.12
CA PHE A 58 -14.12 -1.47 8.55
C PHE A 58 -13.64 -0.26 7.74
N TYR A 59 -12.51 0.32 8.12
CA TYR A 59 -11.87 1.38 7.36
C TYR A 59 -11.36 0.86 6.00
N LEU A 60 -10.66 -0.28 5.99
CA LEU A 60 -10.11 -0.91 4.78
C LEU A 60 -11.20 -1.41 3.82
N GLU A 61 -12.37 -1.82 4.31
CA GLU A 61 -13.53 -2.21 3.49
C GLU A 61 -13.93 -1.12 2.47
N ARG A 62 -13.63 0.15 2.75
CA ARG A 62 -13.98 1.28 1.89
C ARG A 62 -12.87 1.69 0.92
N ALA A 63 -11.71 1.03 0.89
CA ALA A 63 -10.56 1.40 0.06
C ALA A 63 -10.90 1.56 -1.44
N TYR A 64 -11.78 0.72 -1.99
CA TYR A 64 -12.23 0.79 -3.40
C TYR A 64 -12.82 2.13 -3.85
N ARG A 65 -13.20 3.01 -2.91
CA ARG A 65 -13.83 4.31 -3.18
C ARG A 65 -13.20 5.46 -2.40
N ILE A 66 -12.12 5.23 -1.67
CA ILE A 66 -11.40 6.27 -0.93
C ILE A 66 -10.11 6.55 -1.70
N PRO A 67 -10.04 7.67 -2.46
CA PRO A 67 -8.79 8.15 -3.01
C PRO A 67 -7.83 8.47 -1.86
N ASP A 68 -6.56 8.10 -2.00
CA ASP A 68 -5.52 8.30 -1.01
C ASP A 68 -4.26 8.92 -1.64
N TYR A 69 -3.20 9.10 -0.84
CA TYR A 69 -1.92 9.63 -1.34
C TYR A 69 -0.98 8.55 -1.89
N GLY A 70 -1.36 7.28 -1.73
CA GLY A 70 -0.57 6.10 -2.10
C GLY A 70 0.74 5.98 -1.32
N MET A 71 1.51 4.94 -1.66
CA MET A 71 2.79 4.60 -1.02
C MET A 71 3.83 5.72 -1.02
N TRP A 72 3.75 6.62 -1.99
CA TRP A 72 4.70 7.71 -2.16
C TRP A 72 4.28 9.03 -1.53
N GLU A 73 3.15 9.07 -0.82
CA GLU A 73 2.65 10.28 -0.15
C GLU A 73 2.40 11.44 -1.14
N ARG A 74 2.01 11.14 -2.38
CA ARG A 74 1.85 12.18 -3.43
C ARG A 74 0.42 12.41 -3.89
N GLY A 75 -0.38 11.35 -3.88
CA GLY A 75 -1.65 11.33 -4.60
C GLY A 75 -1.37 11.30 -6.10
N THR A 76 -1.70 12.37 -6.81
CA THR A 76 -1.34 12.55 -8.22
C THR A 76 0.17 12.49 -8.47
N LYS A 77 0.55 12.17 -9.71
CA LYS A 77 1.92 12.19 -10.21
C LYS A 77 2.60 13.56 -10.06
N GLN A 78 1.84 14.66 -10.15
CA GLN A 78 2.32 16.04 -10.01
C GLN A 78 2.44 16.50 -8.55
N ASN A 79 2.04 15.66 -7.58
CA ASN A 79 2.09 15.94 -6.14
C ASN A 79 1.20 17.08 -5.62
N ARG A 80 0.20 17.52 -6.38
CA ARG A 80 -0.58 18.76 -6.10
C ARG A 80 -1.62 18.64 -5.00
N ASN A 81 -1.38 17.81 -4.00
CA ASN A 81 -2.31 17.55 -2.89
C ASN A 81 -3.69 17.06 -3.37
N ILE A 82 -3.72 16.29 -4.46
CA ILE A 82 -4.92 15.67 -5.00
C ILE A 82 -4.76 14.16 -4.85
N THR A 83 -5.67 13.53 -4.12
CA THR A 83 -5.72 12.09 -3.90
C THR A 83 -6.26 11.34 -5.11
N GLU A 84 -5.82 10.09 -5.32
CA GLU A 84 -6.29 9.23 -6.41
C GLU A 84 -6.59 7.82 -5.88
N LEU A 85 -7.37 7.03 -6.61
CA LEU A 85 -7.45 5.60 -6.33
C LEU A 85 -6.17 4.92 -6.82
N HIS A 86 -5.42 4.37 -5.87
CA HIS A 86 -4.19 3.62 -6.12
C HIS A 86 -4.47 2.12 -6.10
N ALA A 87 -4.09 1.42 -7.17
CA ALA A 87 -4.23 -0.02 -7.26
C ALA A 87 -3.41 -0.72 -6.17
N SER A 88 -2.19 -0.26 -5.89
CA SER A 88 -1.36 -0.77 -4.80
C SER A 88 -2.05 -0.71 -3.43
N SER A 89 -2.66 0.43 -3.10
CA SER A 89 -3.44 0.62 -1.87
C SER A 89 -4.65 -0.30 -1.77
N ILE A 90 -5.42 -0.45 -2.85
CA ILE A 90 -6.59 -1.33 -2.87
C ILE A 90 -6.16 -2.80 -2.79
N CYS A 91 -5.05 -3.18 -3.43
CA CYS A 91 -4.45 -4.52 -3.32
C CYS A 91 -4.08 -4.83 -1.86
N MET A 92 -3.36 -3.93 -1.18
CA MET A 92 -3.00 -4.06 0.23
C MET A 92 -4.23 -4.18 1.13
N ALA A 93 -5.23 -3.31 0.94
CA ALA A 93 -6.47 -3.38 1.70
C ALA A 93 -7.22 -4.70 1.47
N LYS A 94 -7.32 -5.16 0.21
CA LYS A 94 -7.96 -6.44 -0.12
C LYS A 94 -7.23 -7.61 0.53
N ALA A 95 -5.90 -7.66 0.47
CA ALA A 95 -5.10 -8.69 1.12
C ALA A 95 -5.31 -8.71 2.64
N ALA A 96 -5.33 -7.53 3.26
CA ALA A 96 -5.62 -7.38 4.67
C ALA A 96 -7.01 -7.94 5.03
N LEU A 97 -8.04 -7.60 4.24
CA LEU A 97 -9.38 -8.14 4.40
C LEU A 97 -9.38 -9.68 4.33
N GLU A 98 -8.71 -10.27 3.34
CA GLU A 98 -8.59 -11.74 3.23
C GLU A 98 -7.86 -12.36 4.44
N SER A 99 -6.86 -11.68 4.99
CA SER A 99 -6.10 -12.16 6.14
C SER A 99 -6.92 -12.19 7.44
N VAL A 100 -7.86 -11.25 7.61
CA VAL A 100 -8.68 -11.15 8.82
C VAL A 100 -9.94 -12.01 8.78
N ALA A 101 -10.30 -12.57 7.63
CA ALA A 101 -11.55 -13.30 7.42
C ALA A 101 -11.71 -14.48 8.39
N GLY A 102 -12.47 -14.29 9.48
CA GLY A 102 -12.64 -15.30 10.52
C GLY A 102 -11.39 -15.54 11.37
N PHE A 103 -10.44 -14.62 11.34
CA PHE A 103 -9.20 -14.70 12.11
C PHE A 103 -9.46 -14.36 13.59
N ASN A 104 -8.92 -15.18 14.49
CA ASN A 104 -8.97 -14.89 15.91
C ASN A 104 -7.74 -14.07 16.33
N ILE A 105 -7.97 -12.83 16.75
CA ILE A 105 -6.89 -11.89 17.05
C ILE A 105 -6.14 -12.20 18.36
N TYR A 106 -6.70 -13.02 19.24
CA TYR A 106 -5.95 -13.58 20.39
C TYR A 106 -5.15 -14.84 20.03
N GLY A 107 -5.16 -15.24 18.76
CA GLY A 107 -4.52 -16.47 18.31
C GLY A 107 -5.29 -17.72 18.76
N ARG A 108 -4.55 -18.78 19.08
CA ARG A 108 -5.12 -20.12 19.40
C ARG A 108 -5.99 -20.15 20.65
N GLU A 109 -5.78 -19.23 21.58
CA GLU A 109 -6.50 -19.19 22.86
C GLU A 109 -7.75 -18.30 22.83
N GLY A 110 -8.03 -17.68 21.68
CA GLY A 110 -9.15 -16.75 21.56
C GLY A 110 -10.52 -17.41 21.50
N GLY A 111 -11.51 -16.72 22.06
CA GLY A 111 -12.93 -17.12 21.98
C GLY A 111 -13.66 -16.50 20.79
N HIS A 112 -14.97 -16.73 20.69
CA HIS A 112 -15.79 -16.18 19.60
C HIS A 112 -15.87 -14.65 19.58
N SER A 113 -15.63 -13.99 20.71
CA SER A 113 -15.70 -12.52 20.85
C SER A 113 -14.46 -11.78 20.32
N SER A 114 -13.40 -12.50 19.95
CA SER A 114 -12.13 -11.96 19.43
C SER A 114 -11.91 -12.30 17.95
N ILE A 115 -12.95 -12.80 17.28
CA ILE A 115 -12.93 -13.06 15.84
C ILE A 115 -13.16 -11.74 15.10
N LEU A 116 -12.29 -11.44 14.15
CA LEU A 116 -12.47 -10.32 13.24
C LEU A 116 -13.42 -10.69 12.09
N PHE A 117 -14.28 -9.74 11.74
CA PHE A 117 -15.26 -9.88 10.67
C PHE A 117 -14.99 -8.89 9.55
N MET A 118 -15.28 -9.32 8.32
CA MET A 118 -15.23 -8.48 7.12
C MET A 118 -16.53 -8.63 6.32
N ASP A 119 -16.94 -7.55 5.66
CA ASP A 119 -18.01 -7.57 4.66
C ASP A 119 -17.52 -8.23 3.36
N ALA A 120 -18.12 -9.37 3.01
CA ALA A 120 -17.81 -10.11 1.78
C ALA A 120 -18.12 -9.28 0.51
N ASP A 121 -19.12 -8.40 0.57
CA ASP A 121 -19.42 -7.49 -0.55
C ASP A 121 -18.36 -6.40 -0.65
N ALA A 122 -17.83 -5.91 0.46
CA ALA A 122 -16.73 -4.94 0.46
C ALA A 122 -15.48 -5.54 -0.17
N HIS A 123 -15.13 -6.78 0.16
CA HIS A 123 -14.05 -7.51 -0.51
C HIS A 123 -14.28 -7.63 -2.01
N SER A 124 -15.49 -8.02 -2.42
CA SER A 124 -15.82 -8.15 -3.83
C SER A 124 -15.73 -6.81 -4.58
N ARG A 125 -16.16 -5.70 -3.98
CA ARG A 125 -16.00 -4.34 -4.54
C ARG A 125 -14.52 -3.97 -4.70
N ASN A 126 -13.70 -4.20 -3.67
CA ASN A 126 -12.25 -3.98 -3.74
C ASN A 126 -11.60 -4.81 -4.86
N ARG A 127 -11.96 -6.09 -4.97
CA ARG A 127 -11.47 -6.99 -6.03
C ARG A 127 -11.81 -6.48 -7.43
N ILE A 128 -13.06 -6.03 -7.64
CA ILE A 128 -13.53 -5.53 -8.94
C ILE A 128 -12.77 -4.25 -9.33
N ILE A 129 -12.71 -3.27 -8.44
CA ILE A 129 -12.01 -1.99 -8.72
C ILE A 129 -10.52 -2.22 -8.94
N MET A 130 -9.87 -3.04 -8.10
CA MET A 130 -8.48 -3.44 -8.28
C MET A 130 -8.23 -4.06 -9.67
N THR A 131 -9.06 -5.02 -10.08
CA THR A 131 -8.93 -5.69 -11.38
C THR A 131 -9.09 -4.71 -12.54
N ASN A 132 -9.96 -3.71 -12.40
CA ASN A 132 -10.19 -2.69 -13.42
C ASN A 132 -9.05 -1.66 -13.50
N LEU A 133 -8.36 -1.39 -12.40
CA LEU A 133 -7.21 -0.48 -12.37
C LEU A 133 -5.97 -1.17 -12.93
N LEU A 134 -5.68 -2.39 -12.50
CA LEU A 134 -4.51 -3.14 -12.94
C LEU A 134 -4.51 -3.33 -14.48
N PRO A 135 -3.33 -3.28 -15.12
CA PRO A 135 -1.99 -3.12 -14.56
C PRO A 135 -1.55 -1.65 -14.36
N ARG A 136 -2.48 -0.70 -14.36
CA ARG A 136 -2.20 0.71 -14.05
C ARG A 136 -2.25 0.95 -12.54
N GLU A 137 -1.44 1.88 -12.06
CA GLU A 137 -1.45 2.25 -10.65
C GLU A 137 -2.59 3.21 -10.31
N SER A 138 -2.72 4.33 -11.01
CA SER A 138 -3.74 5.33 -10.73
C SER A 138 -4.13 6.12 -11.98
N ALA A 139 -5.01 7.11 -11.86
CA ALA A 139 -5.40 7.95 -13.00
C ALA A 139 -4.20 8.66 -13.65
N SER A 140 -3.28 9.20 -12.85
CA SER A 140 -2.09 9.92 -13.33
C SER A 140 -0.83 9.05 -13.44
N LYS A 141 -0.77 7.90 -12.75
CA LYS A 141 0.41 7.01 -12.74
C LYS A 141 0.16 5.75 -13.56
N GLY A 142 0.89 5.65 -14.68
CA GLY A 142 0.75 4.55 -15.64
C GLY A 142 1.24 3.20 -15.13
N THR A 143 2.48 3.15 -14.62
CA THR A 143 3.12 1.97 -14.03
C THR A 143 3.94 2.45 -12.86
N ASP A 144 3.85 1.75 -11.74
CA ASP A 144 4.44 2.13 -10.46
C ASP A 144 5.01 0.89 -9.75
N ALA A 145 6.17 1.05 -9.12
CA ALA A 145 6.84 0.01 -8.37
C ALA A 145 6.08 -0.36 -7.08
N SER A 146 5.19 0.51 -6.58
CA SER A 146 4.30 0.20 -5.44
C SER A 146 3.42 -1.03 -5.69
N LEU A 147 3.17 -1.37 -6.96
CA LEU A 147 2.44 -2.57 -7.36
C LEU A 147 3.19 -3.86 -6.98
N ILE A 148 4.53 -3.84 -6.89
CA ILE A 148 5.33 -5.03 -6.59
C ILE A 148 5.01 -5.57 -5.19
N PRO A 149 5.19 -4.84 -4.08
CA PRO A 149 4.85 -5.35 -2.75
C PRO A 149 3.35 -5.56 -2.54
N ALA A 150 2.50 -4.92 -3.35
CA ALA A 150 1.06 -5.09 -3.29
C ALA A 150 0.58 -6.38 -3.99
N LEU A 151 1.30 -6.85 -5.02
CA LEU A 151 0.99 -8.04 -5.80
C LEU A 151 1.81 -9.27 -5.40
N CYS A 152 3.01 -9.06 -4.87
CA CYS A 152 3.92 -10.08 -4.33
C CYS A 152 3.96 -10.01 -2.80
N TRP A 153 4.97 -10.63 -2.18
CA TRP A 153 5.24 -10.42 -0.75
C TRP A 153 5.39 -8.93 -0.44
N PRO A 154 4.75 -8.40 0.62
CA PRO A 154 4.03 -9.13 1.67
C PRO A 154 2.53 -9.39 1.40
N ALA A 155 1.92 -8.73 0.41
CA ALA A 155 0.46 -8.66 0.36
C ALA A 155 -0.22 -9.77 -0.45
N TYR A 156 0.34 -10.17 -1.60
CA TYR A 156 -0.32 -11.08 -2.55
C TYR A 156 -1.77 -10.65 -2.87
N GLY A 157 -1.97 -9.36 -3.17
CA GLY A 157 -3.28 -8.73 -3.32
C GLY A 157 -4.21 -9.37 -4.36
N THR A 158 -3.69 -10.18 -5.28
CA THR A 158 -4.52 -11.01 -6.16
C THR A 158 -3.92 -12.40 -6.37
N ARG A 159 -4.77 -13.42 -6.37
CA ARG A 159 -4.38 -14.81 -6.70
C ARG A 159 -4.43 -15.07 -8.21
N SER A 160 -5.06 -14.18 -8.98
CA SER A 160 -5.23 -14.34 -10.42
C SER A 160 -3.92 -14.04 -11.15
N THR A 161 -3.28 -15.08 -11.68
CA THR A 161 -2.05 -14.94 -12.48
C THR A 161 -2.26 -14.10 -13.74
N SER A 162 -3.45 -14.13 -14.32
CA SER A 162 -3.80 -13.35 -15.52
C SER A 162 -3.84 -11.84 -15.29
N THR A 163 -4.02 -11.40 -14.04
CA THR A 163 -3.97 -9.97 -13.67
C THR A 163 -2.61 -9.61 -13.07
N ARG A 164 -2.05 -10.53 -12.27
CA ARG A 164 -0.81 -10.33 -11.51
C ARG A 164 0.42 -10.26 -12.42
N LEU A 165 0.63 -11.28 -13.25
CA LEU A 165 1.86 -11.41 -14.05
C LEU A 165 2.02 -10.25 -15.04
N PRO A 166 0.98 -9.84 -15.80
CA PRO A 166 1.12 -8.71 -16.72
C PRO A 166 1.45 -7.38 -16.03
N ALA A 167 1.01 -7.19 -14.77
CA ALA A 167 1.34 -6.00 -13.99
C ALA A 167 2.81 -6.02 -13.54
N LEU A 168 3.29 -7.16 -13.04
CA LEU A 168 4.69 -7.34 -12.62
C LEU A 168 5.67 -7.29 -13.79
N GLU A 169 5.33 -7.91 -14.92
CA GLU A 169 6.08 -7.83 -16.17
C GLU A 169 6.21 -6.37 -16.60
N ARG A 170 5.10 -5.62 -16.62
CA ARG A 170 5.12 -4.20 -16.97
C ARG A 170 5.98 -3.37 -16.01
N CYS A 171 5.97 -3.67 -14.70
CA CYS A 171 6.85 -3.02 -13.74
C CYS A 171 8.32 -3.33 -14.05
N THR A 172 8.63 -4.59 -14.31
CA THR A 172 9.99 -5.05 -14.65
C THR A 172 10.49 -4.42 -15.94
N GLU A 173 9.69 -4.42 -17.00
CA GLU A 173 10.08 -3.86 -18.30
C GLU A 173 10.28 -2.35 -18.27
N ARG A 174 9.47 -1.62 -17.51
CA ARG A 174 9.45 -0.15 -17.56
C ARG A 174 10.25 0.54 -16.48
N LEU A 175 10.42 -0.11 -15.32
CA LEU A 175 10.97 0.55 -14.13
C LEU A 175 12.30 -0.05 -13.69
N LYS A 176 12.60 -1.31 -14.05
CA LYS A 176 13.87 -1.94 -13.70
C LYS A 176 15.03 -1.23 -14.41
N GLY A 177 16.00 -0.80 -13.64
CA GLY A 177 17.27 -0.27 -14.08
C GLY A 177 18.43 -1.17 -13.66
N VAL A 178 19.62 -0.57 -13.62
CA VAL A 178 20.86 -1.29 -13.30
C VAL A 178 21.03 -1.46 -11.79
N TYR A 179 20.62 -0.45 -11.01
CA TYR A 179 20.85 -0.36 -9.57
C TYR A 179 19.57 -0.55 -8.75
N GLY A 180 18.39 -0.54 -9.39
CA GLY A 180 17.13 -0.78 -8.71
C GLY A 180 15.95 -0.60 -9.63
N PHE A 181 14.80 -0.27 -9.04
CA PHE A 181 13.61 0.12 -9.79
C PHE A 181 13.34 1.61 -9.60
N ARG A 182 12.94 2.29 -10.66
CA ARG A 182 12.35 3.63 -10.57
C ARG A 182 10.96 3.50 -9.92
N ARG A 183 10.56 4.46 -9.08
CA ARG A 183 9.23 4.42 -8.45
C ARG A 183 8.12 4.45 -9.51
N PHE A 184 8.16 5.44 -10.39
CA PHE A 184 7.34 5.52 -11.59
C PHE A 184 8.04 6.40 -12.62
N THR A 185 7.60 6.35 -13.89
CA THR A 185 8.20 7.17 -14.96
C THR A 185 8.10 8.68 -14.65
N ARG A 186 9.09 9.48 -15.03
CA ARG A 186 9.11 10.94 -14.80
C ARG A 186 8.97 11.33 -13.34
N ASP A 187 9.52 10.53 -12.45
CA ASP A 187 9.58 10.85 -11.04
C ASP A 187 10.79 11.73 -10.75
N GLY A 188 10.54 12.92 -10.20
CA GLY A 188 11.58 13.89 -9.87
C GLY A 188 12.22 13.69 -8.51
N TYR A 189 11.63 12.88 -7.63
CA TYR A 189 12.08 12.81 -6.25
C TYR A 189 13.52 12.31 -6.11
N ALA A 190 14.30 13.03 -5.31
CA ALA A 190 15.71 12.76 -5.09
C ALA A 190 16.56 12.78 -6.37
N THR A 191 16.11 13.53 -7.40
CA THR A 191 16.91 13.82 -8.60
C THR A 191 17.59 15.18 -8.47
N VAL A 192 18.65 15.39 -9.24
CA VAL A 192 19.43 16.65 -9.20
C VAL A 192 18.60 17.88 -9.59
N LEU A 193 17.53 17.69 -10.37
CA LEU A 193 16.67 18.78 -10.86
C LEU A 193 15.43 19.02 -9.99
N ASP A 194 15.29 18.30 -8.88
CA ASP A 194 14.14 18.41 -7.98
C ASP A 194 14.27 19.63 -7.07
N THR A 195 13.69 20.76 -7.49
CA THR A 195 13.73 22.01 -6.72
C THR A 195 12.45 22.30 -5.94
N ASN A 196 11.36 21.61 -6.28
CA ASN A 196 10.01 21.88 -5.74
C ASN A 196 9.31 20.57 -5.40
N SER A 197 8.48 20.57 -4.36
CA SER A 197 7.64 19.41 -4.04
C SER A 197 6.42 19.30 -4.97
N ASP A 198 5.86 20.43 -5.41
CA ASP A 198 4.67 20.50 -6.26
C ASP A 198 5.04 20.88 -7.70
N TYR A 199 4.67 20.02 -8.65
CA TYR A 199 5.11 20.19 -10.04
C TYR A 199 4.11 20.93 -10.92
N GLN A 200 4.63 21.84 -11.73
CA GLN A 200 3.87 22.56 -12.75
C GLN A 200 3.55 21.67 -13.97
N PRO A 201 2.54 22.02 -14.81
CA PRO A 201 2.22 21.21 -15.97
C PRO A 201 3.44 21.17 -16.91
N GLY A 202 3.83 19.96 -17.32
CA GLY A 202 5.01 19.76 -18.18
C GLY A 202 6.36 19.69 -17.44
N GLU A 203 6.44 20.08 -16.18
CA GLU A 203 7.69 20.05 -15.40
C GLU A 203 8.27 18.64 -15.25
N LEU A 204 7.41 17.65 -15.15
CA LEU A 204 7.79 16.24 -15.07
C LEU A 204 8.64 15.76 -16.26
N MET A 205 8.61 16.46 -17.40
CA MET A 205 9.45 16.12 -18.55
C MET A 205 10.94 16.31 -18.29
N LYS A 206 11.31 17.17 -17.32
CA LYS A 206 12.71 17.38 -16.91
C LYS A 206 13.32 16.12 -16.29
N PHE A 207 12.50 15.24 -15.74
CA PHE A 207 12.95 14.05 -15.00
C PHE A 207 13.11 12.80 -15.90
N VAL A 208 12.79 12.89 -17.19
CA VAL A 208 12.91 11.76 -18.11
C VAL A 208 14.37 11.33 -18.20
N GLY A 209 14.66 10.07 -17.82
CA GLY A 209 15.98 9.47 -17.94
C GLY A 209 16.94 9.78 -16.79
N ILE A 210 16.52 10.59 -15.82
CA ILE A 210 17.30 10.89 -14.60
C ILE A 210 16.59 10.42 -13.33
N GLU A 211 15.50 9.64 -13.45
CA GLU A 211 14.75 9.16 -12.29
C GLU A 211 15.63 8.27 -11.40
N SER A 212 15.53 8.50 -10.09
CA SER A 212 16.29 7.71 -9.10
C SER A 212 15.81 6.25 -9.05
N GLU A 213 16.78 5.34 -8.90
CA GLU A 213 16.55 3.90 -8.79
C GLU A 213 16.63 3.46 -7.33
N TRP A 214 15.71 2.58 -6.93
CA TRP A 214 15.54 2.11 -5.56
C TRP A 214 15.90 0.61 -5.47
N PRO A 215 17.04 0.25 -4.85
CA PRO A 215 17.51 -1.14 -4.79
C PRO A 215 16.58 -2.07 -4.01
N MET A 216 15.77 -1.55 -3.08
CA MET A 216 14.86 -2.34 -2.25
C MET A 216 13.91 -3.23 -3.08
N PHE A 217 13.53 -2.79 -4.29
CA PHE A 217 12.69 -3.58 -5.17
C PHE A 217 13.36 -4.84 -5.72
N PHE A 218 14.70 -4.92 -5.75
CA PHE A 218 15.36 -6.19 -6.02
C PHE A 218 15.11 -7.21 -4.92
N ALA A 219 15.06 -6.81 -3.66
CA ALA A 219 14.77 -7.72 -2.56
C ALA A 219 13.34 -8.29 -2.70
N TYR A 220 12.36 -7.46 -3.02
CA TYR A 220 10.99 -7.93 -3.30
C TYR A 220 10.94 -8.94 -4.45
N MET A 221 11.68 -8.68 -5.54
CA MET A 221 11.73 -9.58 -6.70
C MET A 221 12.50 -10.89 -6.48
N ILE A 222 13.35 -10.97 -5.45
CA ILE A 222 14.05 -12.21 -5.08
C ILE A 222 13.17 -13.10 -4.19
N ILE A 223 12.31 -12.48 -3.38
CA ILE A 223 11.37 -13.21 -2.52
C ILE A 223 10.23 -13.82 -3.34
N GLU A 224 9.83 -13.15 -4.43
CA GLU A 224 8.89 -13.68 -5.42
C GLU A 224 9.50 -14.80 -6.28
#